data_AF-A0A3C1CEH5-F1
#
_entry.id   AF-A0A3C1CEH5-F1
#
_cell.length_a   1.000
_cell.length_b   1.000
_cell.length_c   1.000
_cell.angle_alpha   90.00
_cell.angle_beta   90.00
_cell.angle_gamma   90.00
#
_symmetry.space_group_name_H-M   'P 1'
#
loop_
_entity.id
_entity.type
_entity.pdbx_description
1 polymer ?
#
loop_
_entity_poly.entity_id
_entity_poly.type
_entity_poly.pdbx_seq_one_letter_code
_entity_poly.pdbx_strand_id
1 'polypeptide(L)' 'AETSTGVRNDVEPVSHAKGDALVVADVVTSLGGIEVDIDGWGVDVAYSGTQKCL' A
#
# COMPACT_ATOMS: atom_id res chain seq x y z
N ALA A 1 5.51 1.28 3.23
CA ALA A 1 6.95 1.61 3.23
C ALA A 1 7.34 2.01 1.82
N GLU A 2 7.98 3.16 1.68
CA GLU A 2 8.58 3.61 0.43
C GLU A 2 10.07 3.21 0.47
N THR A 3 10.56 2.62 -0.63
CA THR A 3 11.84 1.91 -0.66
C THR A 3 13.05 2.82 -0.49
N SER A 4 13.03 4.01 -1.09
CA SER A 4 14.19 4.91 -1.14
C SER A 4 14.37 5.75 0.13
N THR A 5 13.27 6.06 0.81
CA THR A 5 13.22 6.95 1.98
C THR A 5 12.92 6.22 3.27
N GLY A 6 12.38 5.00 3.20
CA GLY A 6 11.92 4.25 4.37
C GLY A 6 10.63 4.81 4.99
N VAL A 7 9.99 5.79 4.35
CA VAL A 7 8.78 6.43 4.88
C VAL A 7 7.60 5.45 4.83
N ARG A 8 6.79 5.45 5.89
CA ARG A 8 5.48 4.81 5.89
C ARG A 8 4.43 5.85 5.48
N ASN A 9 3.86 5.70 4.29
CA ASN A 9 2.75 6.52 3.83
C ASN A 9 1.45 6.12 4.54
N ASP A 10 0.57 7.09 4.75
CA ASP A 10 -0.77 6.88 5.30
C ASP A 10 -1.77 6.69 4.15
N VAL A 11 -2.01 5.43 3.77
CA VAL A 11 -2.72 5.07 2.52
C VAL A 11 -4.23 5.22 2.68
N GLU A 12 -4.78 4.84 3.83
CA GLU A 12 -6.22 4.86 4.11
C GLU A 12 -6.86 6.25 3.86
N PRO A 13 -6.37 7.37 4.43
CA PRO A 13 -6.99 8.67 4.19
C PRO A 13 -6.88 9.12 2.72
N VAL A 14 -5.79 8.76 2.04
CA VAL A 14 -5.61 9.06 0.60
C VAL A 14 -6.62 8.28 -0.23
N SER A 15 -6.81 7.00 0.09
CA SER A 15 -7.77 6.14 -0.60
C SER A 15 -9.21 6.61 -0.39
N HIS A 16 -9.59 6.99 0.83
CA HIS A 16 -10.92 7.53 1.10
C HIS A 16 -11.18 8.89 0.43
N ALA A 17 -10.13 9.65 0.11
CA ALA A 17 -10.24 10.92 -0.61
C ALA A 17 -10.23 10.77 -2.15
N LYS A 18 -10.18 9.53 -2.69
CA LYS A 18 -9.98 9.27 -4.14
C LYS A 18 -11.13 9.72 -5.05
N GLY A 19 -12.34 9.88 -4.50
CA GLY A 19 -13.55 10.09 -5.32
C GLY A 19 -13.81 8.91 -6.25
N ASP A 20 -13.96 9.17 -7.55
CA ASP A 20 -14.18 8.14 -8.58
C ASP A 20 -12.87 7.53 -9.13
N ALA A 21 -11.70 7.95 -8.62
CA ALA A 21 -10.42 7.40 -9.06
C ALA A 21 -10.19 5.98 -8.52
N LEU A 22 -9.35 5.22 -9.22
CA LEU A 22 -8.82 3.95 -8.72
C LEU A 22 -7.56 4.19 -7.89
N VAL A 23 -7.40 3.42 -6.81
CA VAL A 23 -6.21 3.38 -5.96
C VAL A 23 -5.45 2.09 -6.22
N VAL A 24 -4.21 2.25 -6.67
CA VAL A 24 -3.24 1.17 -6.84
C VAL A 24 -2.16 1.32 -5.77
N ALA A 25 -2.01 0.32 -4.91
CA ALA A 25 -1.00 0.31 -3.86
C ALA A 25 0.22 -0.55 -4.27
N ASP A 26 1.38 0.09 -4.40
CA ASP A 26 2.67 -0.60 -4.36
C ASP A 26 2.99 -0.98 -2.91
N VAL A 27 2.97 -2.27 -2.62
CA VAL A 27 3.31 -2.82 -1.30
C VAL A 27 4.52 -3.75 -1.37
N VAL A 28 5.43 -3.55 -2.34
CA VAL A 28 6.64 -4.38 -2.54
C VAL A 28 7.54 -4.42 -1.30
N THR A 29 7.70 -3.32 -0.59
CA THR A 29 8.51 -3.26 0.65
C THR A 29 7.66 -3.21 1.92
N SER A 30 6.37 -3.51 1.83
CA SER A 30 5.43 -3.41 2.95
C SER A 30 4.77 -4.74 3.29
N LEU A 31 4.30 -5.48 2.29
CA LEU A 31 3.59 -6.74 2.50
C LEU A 31 4.52 -7.78 3.15
N GLY A 32 4.10 -8.32 4.30
CA GLY A 32 4.92 -9.23 5.12
C GLY A 32 5.85 -8.53 6.11
N GLY A 33 6.13 -7.23 5.94
CA GLY A 33 7.00 -6.45 6.82
C GLY A 33 6.27 -5.55 7.81
N ILE A 34 5.15 -4.96 7.38
CA ILE A 34 4.23 -4.15 8.20
C ILE A 34 2.78 -4.53 7.87
N GLU A 35 1.85 -4.05 8.68
CA GLU A 35 0.42 -4.19 8.40
C GLU A 35 0.06 -3.60 7.03
N VAL A 36 -0.68 -4.38 6.25
CA VAL A 36 -1.23 -4.02 4.94
C VAL A 36 -2.68 -4.50 4.92
N ASP A 37 -3.63 -3.60 5.17
CA ASP A 37 -5.08 -3.90 5.20
C ASP A 37 -5.74 -3.42 3.90
N ILE A 38 -5.67 -4.24 2.85
CA ILE A 38 -6.12 -3.88 1.50
C ILE A 38 -7.60 -3.50 1.48
N ASP A 39 -8.43 -4.36 2.09
CA ASP A 39 -9.89 -4.18 2.11
C ASP A 39 -10.28 -3.01 3.01
N GLY A 40 -9.69 -2.93 4.22
CA GLY A 40 -9.96 -1.86 5.18
C GLY A 40 -9.57 -0.47 4.66
N TRP A 41 -8.51 -0.38 3.85
CA TRP A 41 -8.07 0.88 3.25
C TRP A 41 -8.79 1.22 1.93
N GLY A 42 -9.65 0.34 1.40
CA GLY A 42 -10.38 0.58 0.14
C GLY A 42 -9.48 0.65 -1.11
N VAL A 43 -8.36 -0.08 -1.10
CA VAL A 43 -7.43 -0.19 -2.24
C VAL A 43 -8.03 -1.09 -3.31
N ASP A 44 -8.06 -0.64 -4.57
CA ASP A 44 -8.67 -1.41 -5.67
C ASP A 44 -7.71 -2.46 -6.24
N VAL A 45 -6.41 -2.15 -6.28
CA VAL A 45 -5.37 -3.07 -6.74
C VAL A 45 -4.15 -2.94 -5.84
N ALA A 46 -3.62 -4.08 -5.37
CA ALA A 46 -2.35 -4.14 -4.66
C ALA A 46 -1.39 -5.10 -5.37
N TYR A 47 -0.10 -4.75 -5.41
CA TYR A 47 0.95 -5.66 -5.89
C TYR A 47 2.16 -5.67 -4.97
N SER A 48 2.90 -6.78 -4.99
CA SER A 48 4.13 -6.96 -4.21
C SER A 48 5.14 -7.84 -4.96
N GLY A 49 6.27 -8.14 -4.32
CA GLY A 49 7.31 -9.03 -4.85
C GLY A 49 7.94 -9.87 -3.74
N THR A 50 8.28 -11.13 -4.06
CA THR A 50 8.81 -12.10 -3.09
C THR A 50 10.25 -11.82 -2.65
N GLN A 51 10.98 -10.96 -3.36
CA GLN A 51 12.40 -10.67 -3.10
C GLN A 51 12.62 -9.58 -2.04
N LYS A 52 11.62 -9.33 -1.18
CA LYS A 52 11.63 -8.24 -0.19
C LYS A 52 11.20 -8.75 1.19
N CYS A 53 10.00 -8.40 1.63
CA CYS A 53 9.53 -8.67 2.99
C CYS A 53 8.77 -10.00 3.13
N LEU A 54 8.56 -10.72 2.01
CA LEU A 54 8.00 -12.08 1.95
C LEU A 54 9.12 -13.11 1.88
#